data_AF-A0A7R9DTI6-F1
#
_entry.id   AF-A0A7R9DTI6-F1
#
_cell.length_a   1.000
_cell.length_b   1.000
_cell.length_c   1.000
_cell.angle_alpha   90.00
_cell.angle_beta   90.00
_cell.angle_gamma   90.00
#
_symmetry.space_group_name_H-M   'P 1'
#
loop_
_entity.id
_entity.type
_entity.pdbx_description
1 polymer ?
#
loop_
_entity_poly.entity_id
_entity_poly.type
_entity_poly.pdbx_seq_one_letter_code
_entity_poly.pdbx_strand_id
1 'polypeptide(L)'
;MAPDVTSCHGDNLMMNGPMSQRCDTPNHSLLDPINNNHPPKSAPSAGAVSPEPQYPEWKPEIIWVNTISITILHLLAVYAILTAPFQVLLPTYVWGFFLGGVGGFGVTAGVHRLWTHRAYKAKAPLRVILAICFSVAGQIPPPAPTFQNTIFDWVRDHRVHHKFSETNADPHNSNRGFFFAHVGWLMTRKHPEVIRRGQQLDMSDVINDPVVAFHHK
;
A
#
# COMPACT_ATOMS: atom_id res chain seq x y z
N MET A 1 37.99 0.06 35.25
CA MET A 1 37.11 0.52 36.33
C MET A 1 35.84 1.07 35.69
N ALA A 2 34.80 0.23 35.61
CA ALA A 2 33.42 0.68 35.52
C ALA A 2 32.89 0.84 36.97
N PRO A 3 31.89 1.70 37.19
CA PRO A 3 30.56 1.20 37.56
C PRO A 3 29.45 2.15 37.02
N ASP A 4 28.14 1.95 37.14
CA ASP A 4 27.31 0.89 37.69
C ASP A 4 25.93 0.96 37.00
N VAL A 5 25.24 -0.18 36.99
CA VAL A 5 23.83 -0.30 36.61
C VAL A 5 23.00 -0.11 37.88
N THR A 6 21.89 0.64 37.84
CA THR A 6 20.87 0.49 38.88
C THR A 6 19.46 0.54 38.29
N SER A 7 18.81 -0.61 38.38
CA SER A 7 17.40 -0.84 38.11
C SER A 7 16.58 -0.35 39.30
N CYS A 8 15.37 0.18 39.06
CA CYS A 8 14.32 0.18 40.07
C CYS A 8 13.08 -0.51 39.50
N HIS A 9 12.63 -1.50 40.28
CA HIS A 9 11.46 -2.35 40.08
C HIS A 9 10.15 -1.58 40.20
N GLY A 10 9.18 -2.06 39.42
CA GLY A 10 7.74 -2.25 39.68
C GLY A 10 6.97 -1.34 40.64
N ASP A 11 5.79 -0.89 40.18
CA ASP A 11 4.55 -1.39 40.78
C ASP A 11 3.38 -1.28 39.80
N ASN A 12 2.62 -2.37 39.74
CA ASN A 12 1.46 -2.60 38.89
C ASN A 12 0.22 -2.24 39.72
N LEU A 13 -0.49 -1.16 39.38
CA LEU A 13 -1.84 -0.89 39.89
C LEU A 13 -2.73 -0.46 38.72
N MET A 14 -3.61 -1.39 38.33
CA MET A 14 -4.74 -1.10 37.45
C MET A 14 -5.77 -0.26 38.21
N MET A 15 -6.23 0.85 37.63
CA MET A 15 -7.61 1.34 37.76
C MET A 15 -7.95 2.37 36.68
N ASN A 16 -9.18 2.27 36.17
CA ASN A 16 -9.79 2.99 35.04
C ASN A 16 -10.12 4.48 35.31
N GLY A 17 -10.10 5.34 34.27
CA GLY A 17 -10.83 6.63 34.25
C GLY A 17 -10.19 7.76 33.39
N PRO A 18 -10.98 8.68 32.77
CA PRO A 18 -10.51 9.57 31.70
C PRO A 18 -9.85 10.86 32.22
N MET A 19 -8.75 11.26 31.58
CA MET A 19 -7.92 12.39 31.98
C MET A 19 -8.40 13.69 31.30
N SER A 20 -9.24 14.46 32.01
CA SER A 20 -9.53 15.87 31.72
C SER A 20 -8.78 16.71 32.75
N GLN A 21 -7.61 17.26 32.40
CA GLN A 21 -6.90 18.21 33.25
C GLN A 21 -7.32 19.64 32.90
N ARG A 22 -8.14 20.22 33.79
CA ARG A 22 -8.44 21.65 33.90
C ARG A 22 -7.55 22.17 35.04
N CYS A 23 -6.66 23.12 34.77
CA CYS A 23 -5.84 23.78 35.79
C CYS A 23 -6.36 25.20 36.05
N ASP A 24 -6.52 25.51 37.34
CA ASP A 24 -7.05 26.75 37.90
C ASP A 24 -6.09 27.96 37.72
N THR A 25 -6.66 29.15 37.54
CA THR A 25 -5.95 30.44 37.52
C THR A 25 -6.06 31.18 38.86
N PRO A 26 -5.04 31.94 39.29
CA PRO A 26 -5.22 33.05 40.23
C PRO A 26 -5.18 34.42 39.52
N ASN A 27 -6.23 35.23 39.77
CA ASN A 27 -6.25 36.70 39.67
C ASN A 27 -5.22 37.30 40.67
N HIS A 28 -4.64 38.51 40.56
CA HIS A 28 -5.05 39.77 39.95
C HIS A 28 -3.81 40.72 39.84
N SER A 29 -3.92 41.71 38.94
CA SER A 29 -3.34 43.08 38.97
C SER A 29 -1.83 43.29 38.93
N LEU A 30 -1.34 43.85 37.80
CA LEU A 30 -0.63 45.14 37.69
C LEU A 30 -0.42 45.43 36.19
N LEU A 31 -1.12 46.43 35.66
CA LEU A 31 -0.94 46.90 34.28
C LEU A 31 0.10 48.03 34.27
N ASP A 32 1.30 47.75 33.78
CA ASP A 32 2.23 48.80 33.35
C ASP A 32 2.00 49.09 31.85
N PRO A 33 1.93 50.37 31.43
CA PRO A 33 1.75 50.72 30.03
C PRO A 33 3.05 50.45 29.24
N ILE A 34 3.04 49.41 28.39
CA ILE A 34 4.14 49.15 27.46
C ILE A 34 4.17 50.21 26.36
N ASN A 35 5.26 50.97 26.37
CA ASN A 35 5.72 51.91 25.35
C ASN A 35 5.99 51.17 24.01
N ASN A 36 5.20 51.45 22.97
CA ASN A 36 5.25 50.76 21.67
C ASN A 36 6.14 51.45 20.62
N ASN A 37 7.30 51.99 21.01
CA ASN A 37 8.26 52.60 20.08
C ASN A 37 9.28 51.61 19.46
N HIS A 38 8.86 50.37 19.17
CA HIS A 38 9.66 49.46 18.36
C HIS A 38 9.09 49.35 16.94
N PRO A 39 9.88 49.65 15.88
CA PRO A 39 9.46 49.35 14.53
C PRO A 39 9.25 47.82 14.41
N PRO A 40 8.17 47.37 13.76
CA PRO A 40 7.94 45.95 13.58
C PRO A 40 9.13 45.36 12.82
N LYS A 41 9.77 44.33 13.39
CA LYS A 41 10.74 43.52 12.67
C LYS A 41 10.04 43.01 11.41
N SER A 42 10.51 43.47 10.25
CA SER A 42 9.99 43.05 8.95
C SER A 42 9.93 41.53 8.90
N ALA A 43 8.72 40.99 8.72
CA ALA A 43 8.55 39.57 8.47
C ALA A 43 9.42 39.17 7.26
N PRO A 44 10.10 38.02 7.29
CA PRO A 44 10.74 37.51 6.09
C PRO A 44 9.67 37.43 4.99
N SER A 45 9.96 38.03 3.84
CA SER A 45 9.04 38.04 2.69
C SER A 45 8.54 36.62 2.48
N ALA A 46 7.23 36.42 2.49
CA ALA A 46 6.62 35.19 2.05
C ALA A 46 7.15 34.93 0.62
N GLY A 47 8.14 34.04 0.52
CA GLY A 47 8.68 33.63 -0.76
C GLY A 47 7.51 33.15 -1.59
N ALA A 48 7.37 33.70 -2.80
CA ALA A 48 6.36 33.27 -3.72
C ALA A 48 6.41 31.74 -3.81
N VAL A 49 5.36 31.07 -3.33
CA VAL A 49 5.17 29.66 -3.56
C VAL A 49 5.12 29.53 -5.08
N SER A 50 6.19 28.99 -5.66
CA SER A 50 6.23 28.70 -7.09
C SER A 50 4.96 27.93 -7.42
N PRO A 51 4.17 28.34 -8.43
CA PRO A 51 2.95 27.64 -8.78
C PRO A 51 3.30 26.15 -8.99
N GLU A 52 2.54 25.28 -8.32
CA GLU A 52 2.69 23.84 -8.52
C GLU A 52 2.62 23.58 -10.03
N PRO A 53 3.57 22.82 -10.62
CA PRO A 53 3.56 22.56 -12.04
C PRO A 53 2.19 22.03 -12.46
N GLN A 54 1.49 22.81 -13.28
CA GLN A 54 0.19 22.45 -13.83
C GLN A 54 0.42 21.33 -14.85
N TYR A 55 0.32 20.08 -14.40
CA TYR A 55 0.34 18.94 -15.30
C TYR A 55 -0.93 18.98 -16.15
N PRO A 56 -0.84 18.73 -17.47
CA PRO A 56 -2.03 18.58 -18.30
C PRO A 56 -2.95 17.51 -17.71
N GLU A 57 -4.26 17.74 -17.80
CA GLU A 57 -5.28 16.80 -17.30
C GLU A 57 -5.00 15.40 -17.85
N TRP A 58 -4.64 14.48 -16.95
CA TRP A 58 -4.28 13.13 -17.36
C TRP A 58 -5.52 12.35 -17.78
N LYS A 59 -5.54 11.94 -19.05
CA LYS A 59 -6.58 11.06 -19.59
C LYS A 59 -6.09 9.62 -19.57
N PRO A 60 -6.72 8.72 -18.77
CA PRO A 60 -6.33 7.31 -18.74
C PRO A 60 -6.55 6.67 -20.11
N GLU A 61 -5.48 6.11 -20.67
CA GLU A 61 -5.60 5.22 -21.84
C GLU A 61 -6.05 3.84 -21.39
N ILE A 62 -7.12 3.32 -22.00
CA ILE A 62 -7.68 2.01 -21.67
C ILE A 62 -6.82 0.90 -22.28
N ILE A 63 -6.44 -0.07 -21.45
CA ILE A 63 -5.82 -1.31 -21.88
C ILE A 63 -6.94 -2.31 -22.17
N TRP A 64 -7.35 -2.39 -23.43
CA TRP A 64 -8.49 -3.22 -23.85
C TRP A 64 -8.31 -4.70 -23.54
N VAL A 65 -7.08 -5.24 -23.62
CA VAL A 65 -6.80 -6.63 -23.26
C VAL A 65 -7.18 -6.89 -21.80
N ASN A 66 -6.68 -6.07 -20.87
CA ASN A 66 -7.00 -6.20 -19.44
C ASN A 66 -8.51 -6.01 -19.20
N THR A 67 -9.09 -4.99 -19.84
CA THR A 67 -10.52 -4.67 -19.72
C THR A 67 -11.39 -5.85 -20.14
N ILE A 68 -11.13 -6.43 -21.31
CA ILE A 68 -11.88 -7.58 -21.84
C ILE A 68 -11.63 -8.81 -20.97
N SER A 69 -10.39 -9.11 -20.60
CA SER A 69 -10.06 -10.28 -19.75
C SER A 69 -10.74 -10.21 -18.38
N ILE A 70 -10.69 -9.05 -17.70
CA ILE A 70 -11.36 -8.83 -16.42
C ILE A 70 -12.87 -8.95 -16.59
N THR A 71 -13.44 -8.37 -17.66
CA THR A 71 -14.88 -8.45 -17.92
C THR A 71 -15.33 -9.89 -18.13
N ILE A 72 -14.63 -10.66 -18.98
CA ILE A 72 -14.93 -12.08 -19.23
C ILE A 72 -14.81 -12.89 -17.92
N LEU A 73 -13.76 -12.67 -17.13
CA LEU A 73 -13.58 -13.35 -15.85
C LEU A 73 -14.79 -13.13 -14.92
N HIS A 74 -15.28 -11.91 -14.80
CA HIS A 74 -16.45 -11.60 -13.97
C HIS A 74 -17.74 -12.20 -14.54
N LEU A 75 -17.94 -12.17 -15.86
CA LEU A 75 -19.10 -12.80 -16.50
C LEU A 75 -19.11 -14.32 -16.29
N LEU A 76 -17.95 -14.97 -16.39
CA LEU A 76 -17.80 -16.40 -16.10
C LEU A 76 -18.04 -16.70 -14.62
N ALA A 77 -17.58 -15.84 -13.70
CA ALA A 77 -17.85 -16.00 -12.27
C ALA A 77 -19.34 -15.89 -11.95
N VAL A 78 -20.05 -14.90 -12.53
CA VAL A 78 -21.50 -14.77 -12.39
C VAL A 78 -22.22 -15.99 -12.97
N TYR A 79 -21.84 -16.42 -14.17
CA TYR A 79 -22.40 -17.63 -14.79
C TYR A 79 -22.21 -18.86 -13.88
N ALA A 80 -20.99 -19.07 -13.37
CA ALA A 80 -20.68 -20.17 -12.48
C ALA A 80 -21.50 -20.10 -11.17
N ILE A 81 -21.68 -18.92 -10.57
CA ILE A 81 -22.51 -18.77 -9.36
C ILE A 81 -23.97 -19.18 -9.63
N LEU A 82 -24.50 -18.86 -10.81
CA LEU A 82 -25.88 -19.15 -11.18
C LEU A 82 -26.11 -20.62 -11.55
N THR A 83 -25.10 -21.32 -12.09
CA THR A 83 -25.24 -22.70 -12.57
C THR A 83 -24.62 -23.77 -11.67
N ALA A 84 -23.52 -23.46 -10.97
CA ALA A 84 -22.75 -24.43 -10.19
C ALA A 84 -23.55 -25.14 -9.09
N PRO A 85 -24.49 -24.50 -8.35
CA PRO A 85 -25.27 -25.18 -7.31
C PRO A 85 -26.03 -26.41 -7.81
N PHE A 86 -26.31 -26.47 -9.11
CA PHE A 86 -27.06 -27.56 -9.74
C PHE A 86 -26.18 -28.56 -10.49
N GLN A 87 -24.86 -28.32 -10.58
CA GLN A 87 -23.98 -29.02 -11.52
C GLN A 87 -22.69 -29.57 -10.92
N VAL A 88 -22.23 -29.08 -9.76
CA VAL A 88 -20.90 -29.46 -9.21
C VAL A 88 -20.99 -30.17 -7.87
N LEU A 89 -20.06 -31.10 -7.65
CA LEU A 89 -19.95 -31.86 -6.41
C LEU A 89 -19.30 -31.03 -5.30
N LEU A 90 -19.65 -31.30 -4.03
CA LEU A 90 -19.06 -30.68 -2.84
C LEU A 90 -17.52 -30.59 -2.83
N PRO A 91 -16.76 -31.62 -3.27
CA PRO A 91 -15.30 -31.53 -3.35
C PRO A 91 -14.80 -30.37 -4.22
N THR A 92 -15.55 -29.96 -5.24
CA THR A 92 -15.20 -28.83 -6.12
C THR A 92 -15.22 -27.52 -5.35
N TYR A 93 -16.22 -27.31 -4.48
CA TYR A 93 -16.31 -26.13 -3.63
C TYR A 93 -15.19 -26.10 -2.59
N VAL A 94 -14.92 -27.24 -1.94
CA VAL A 94 -13.82 -27.37 -0.97
C VAL A 94 -12.48 -27.09 -1.65
N TRP A 95 -12.26 -27.63 -2.85
CA TRP A 95 -11.06 -27.39 -3.64
C TRP A 95 -10.92 -25.92 -4.04
N GLY A 96 -11.99 -25.28 -4.51
CA GLY A 96 -12.00 -23.87 -4.86
C GLY A 96 -11.67 -22.97 -3.66
N PHE A 97 -12.28 -23.24 -2.50
CA PHE A 97 -11.99 -22.51 -1.27
C PHE A 97 -10.53 -22.73 -0.83
N PHE A 98 -10.03 -23.96 -0.90
CA PHE A 98 -8.64 -24.27 -0.58
C PHE A 98 -7.67 -23.50 -1.49
N LEU A 99 -7.87 -23.52 -2.80
CA LEU A 99 -7.03 -22.76 -3.74
C LEU A 99 -7.11 -21.25 -3.50
N GLY A 100 -8.30 -20.71 -3.22
CA GLY A 100 -8.47 -19.31 -2.83
C GLY A 100 -7.68 -18.95 -1.57
N GLY A 101 -7.71 -19.82 -0.55
CA GLY A 101 -6.93 -19.67 0.67
C GLY A 101 -5.41 -19.72 0.43
N VAL A 102 -4.95 -20.66 -0.41
CA VAL A 102 -3.53 -20.76 -0.82
C VAL A 102 -3.08 -19.49 -1.55
N GLY A 103 -3.88 -19.00 -2.50
CA GLY A 103 -3.61 -17.75 -3.21
C GLY A 103 -3.55 -16.54 -2.27
N GLY A 104 -4.55 -16.39 -1.39
CA GLY A 104 -4.60 -15.33 -0.39
C GLY A 104 -3.42 -15.37 0.57
N PHE A 105 -2.96 -16.57 0.97
CA PHE A 105 -1.76 -16.74 1.79
C PHE A 105 -0.49 -16.29 1.06
N GLY A 106 -0.33 -16.63 -0.22
CA GLY A 106 0.79 -16.18 -1.05
C GLY A 106 0.87 -14.65 -1.17
N VAL A 107 -0.27 -13.98 -1.36
CA VAL A 107 -0.35 -12.52 -1.41
C VAL A 107 -0.02 -11.91 -0.04
N THR A 108 -0.72 -12.36 1.01
CA THR A 108 -0.64 -11.72 2.33
C THR A 108 0.66 -12.02 3.08
N ALA A 109 1.02 -13.30 3.21
CA ALA A 109 2.24 -13.69 3.91
C ALA A 109 3.48 -13.48 3.04
N GLY A 110 3.39 -13.73 1.74
CA GLY A 110 4.48 -13.55 0.78
C GLY A 110 4.63 -12.09 0.34
N VAL A 111 4.00 -11.74 -0.79
CA VAL A 111 4.29 -10.50 -1.53
C VAL A 111 4.07 -9.25 -0.68
N HIS A 112 3.04 -9.25 0.17
CA HIS A 112 2.75 -8.14 1.06
C HIS A 112 3.71 -8.07 2.26
N ARG A 113 3.76 -9.09 3.12
CA ARG A 113 4.53 -9.01 4.39
C ARG A 113 6.02 -9.30 4.22
N LEU A 114 6.39 -10.31 3.44
CA LEU A 114 7.78 -10.71 3.26
C LEU A 114 8.52 -9.77 2.31
N TRP A 115 8.06 -9.65 1.06
CA TRP A 115 8.81 -8.92 0.03
C TRP A 115 8.55 -7.42 0.05
N THR A 116 7.32 -6.96 0.30
CA THR A 116 7.05 -5.52 0.35
C THR A 116 7.52 -4.88 1.64
N HIS A 117 7.00 -5.35 2.78
CA HIS A 117 7.21 -4.71 4.08
C HIS A 117 8.41 -5.25 4.87
N ARG A 118 9.07 -6.31 4.39
CA ARG A 118 10.21 -6.95 5.07
C ARG A 118 9.90 -7.30 6.54
N ALA A 119 8.66 -7.67 6.83
CA ALA A 119 8.16 -7.89 8.19
C ALA A 119 8.82 -9.10 8.90
N TYR A 120 9.39 -10.03 8.13
CA TYR A 120 10.13 -11.18 8.63
C TYR A 120 11.17 -11.65 7.59
N LYS A 121 12.10 -12.52 8.03
CA LYS A 121 13.10 -13.14 7.15
C LYS A 121 12.75 -14.60 6.92
N ALA A 122 12.64 -15.01 5.66
CA ALA A 122 12.39 -16.40 5.26
C ALA A 122 13.64 -17.05 4.66
N LYS A 123 13.82 -18.35 4.92
CA LYS A 123 14.80 -19.20 4.20
C LYS A 123 14.27 -19.56 2.80
N ALA A 124 15.15 -19.97 1.90
CA ALA A 124 14.82 -20.26 0.50
C ALA A 124 13.61 -21.19 0.30
N PRO A 125 13.42 -22.31 1.05
CA PRO A 125 12.26 -23.17 0.85
C PRO A 125 10.93 -22.46 1.07
N LEU A 126 10.82 -21.66 2.13
CA LEU A 126 9.61 -20.89 2.42
C LEU A 126 9.35 -19.82 1.36
N ARG A 127 10.41 -19.16 0.84
CA ARG A 127 10.27 -18.19 -0.26
C ARG A 127 9.71 -18.83 -1.53
N VAL A 128 10.20 -20.03 -1.87
CA VAL A 128 9.70 -20.79 -3.03
C VAL A 128 8.23 -21.17 -2.83
N ILE A 129 7.87 -21.69 -1.65
CA ILE A 129 6.47 -22.03 -1.32
C ILE A 129 5.58 -20.79 -1.47
N LEU A 130 5.97 -19.66 -0.90
CA LEU A 130 5.19 -18.42 -0.98
C LEU A 130 5.08 -17.88 -2.41
N ALA A 131 6.12 -18.03 -3.23
CA ALA A 131 6.07 -17.66 -4.64
C ALA A 131 5.07 -18.55 -5.41
N ILE A 132 5.08 -19.87 -5.19
CA ILE A 132 4.11 -20.80 -5.77
C ILE A 132 2.68 -20.44 -5.33
N CYS A 133 2.47 -20.21 -4.03
CA CYS A 133 1.18 -19.79 -3.51
C CYS A 133 0.70 -18.48 -4.15
N PHE A 134 1.59 -17.51 -4.37
CA PHE A 134 1.26 -16.27 -5.08
C PHE A 134 0.88 -16.54 -6.54
N SER A 135 1.58 -17.45 -7.24
CA SER A 135 1.22 -17.82 -8.61
C SER A 135 -0.17 -18.48 -8.70
N VAL A 136 -0.59 -19.23 -7.68
CA VAL A 136 -1.96 -19.81 -7.59
C VAL A 136 -3.04 -18.73 -7.50
N ALA A 137 -2.72 -17.51 -7.03
CA ALA A 137 -3.67 -16.41 -6.94
C ALA A 137 -4.15 -15.84 -8.30
N GLY A 138 -3.78 -16.47 -9.43
CA GLY A 138 -4.22 -16.05 -10.76
C GLY A 138 -3.51 -14.80 -11.28
N GLN A 139 -2.38 -14.44 -10.67
CA GLN A 139 -1.52 -13.33 -11.10
C GLN A 139 -0.67 -13.69 -12.34
N ILE A 140 -0.80 -14.93 -12.85
CA ILE A 140 -0.05 -15.41 -14.01
C ILE A 140 -0.55 -14.69 -15.28
N PRO A 141 0.35 -14.07 -16.06
CA PRO A 141 0.01 -13.41 -17.32
C PRO A 141 -0.75 -14.35 -18.27
N PRO A 142 -1.82 -13.90 -18.96
CA PRO A 142 -2.09 -14.41 -20.30
C PRO A 142 -0.81 -14.20 -21.15
N PRO A 143 -0.64 -14.91 -22.29
CA PRO A 143 0.53 -14.77 -23.17
C PRO A 143 0.73 -13.37 -23.79
N ALA A 144 0.01 -12.35 -23.31
CA ALA A 144 0.18 -10.98 -23.68
C ALA A 144 1.39 -10.37 -22.93
N PRO A 145 2.33 -9.73 -23.64
CA PRO A 145 3.56 -9.13 -23.08
C PRO A 145 3.33 -7.90 -22.18
N THR A 146 2.08 -7.69 -21.72
CA THR A 146 1.65 -6.47 -21.01
C THR A 146 1.13 -6.77 -19.60
N PHE A 147 1.00 -8.04 -19.21
CA PHE A 147 0.49 -8.39 -17.88
C PHE A 147 1.64 -8.34 -16.86
N GLN A 148 1.86 -7.17 -16.29
CA GLN A 148 2.91 -6.88 -15.30
C GLN A 148 2.42 -7.20 -13.89
N ASN A 149 2.22 -8.49 -13.60
CA ASN A 149 1.78 -8.99 -12.28
C ASN A 149 2.81 -9.91 -11.63
N THR A 150 4.08 -9.63 -11.88
CA THR A 150 5.18 -10.35 -11.22
C THR A 150 5.27 -9.93 -9.75
N ILE A 151 5.93 -10.75 -8.91
CA ILE A 151 6.24 -10.37 -7.52
C ILE A 151 6.95 -9.00 -7.48
N PHE A 152 7.84 -8.74 -8.44
CA PHE A 152 8.54 -7.46 -8.55
C PHE A 152 7.57 -6.28 -8.79
N ASP A 153 6.66 -6.41 -9.75
CA ASP A 153 5.71 -5.34 -10.09
C ASP A 153 4.77 -5.04 -8.93
N TRP A 154 4.25 -6.08 -8.27
CA TRP A 154 3.37 -5.94 -7.12
C TRP A 154 4.09 -5.23 -5.97
N VAL A 155 5.31 -5.65 -5.65
CA VAL A 155 6.10 -5.02 -4.58
C VAL A 155 6.40 -3.57 -4.89
N ARG A 156 6.80 -3.25 -6.14
CA ARG A 156 7.04 -1.88 -6.58
C ARG A 156 5.78 -1.04 -6.39
N ASP A 157 4.66 -1.46 -6.97
CA ASP A 157 3.41 -0.70 -6.95
C ASP A 157 2.90 -0.52 -5.51
N HIS A 158 2.99 -1.54 -4.66
CA HIS A 158 2.57 -1.47 -3.26
C HIS A 158 3.47 -0.55 -2.42
N ARG A 159 4.78 -0.55 -2.66
CA ARG A 159 5.70 0.43 -2.03
C ARG A 159 5.39 1.85 -2.48
N VAL A 160 5.07 2.07 -3.77
CA VAL A 160 4.66 3.39 -4.27
C VAL A 160 3.36 3.83 -3.60
N HIS A 161 2.35 2.95 -3.55
CA HIS A 161 1.07 3.22 -2.90
C HIS A 161 1.27 3.67 -1.46
N HIS A 162 2.01 2.92 -0.64
CA HIS A 162 2.24 3.29 0.76
C HIS A 162 2.98 4.62 0.92
N LYS A 163 3.92 4.94 0.02
CA LYS A 163 4.74 6.15 0.13
C LYS A 163 4.04 7.41 -0.40
N PHE A 164 3.17 7.26 -1.39
CA PHE A 164 2.53 8.37 -2.10
C PHE A 164 1.01 8.24 -2.18
N SER A 165 0.41 7.61 -1.18
CA SER A 165 -1.04 7.36 -1.08
C SER A 165 -1.84 8.64 -1.34
N GLU A 166 -2.97 8.50 -2.04
CA GLU A 166 -3.90 9.59 -2.35
C GLU A 166 -3.34 10.69 -3.27
N THR A 167 -2.16 10.50 -3.85
CA THR A 167 -1.57 11.41 -4.85
C THR A 167 -1.65 10.84 -6.28
N ASN A 168 -1.27 11.63 -7.28
CA ASN A 168 -1.13 11.13 -8.66
C ASN A 168 -0.05 10.06 -8.85
N ALA A 169 0.81 9.86 -7.86
CA ALA A 169 1.79 8.78 -7.86
C ALA A 169 1.24 7.49 -7.25
N ASP A 170 0.06 7.49 -6.63
CA ASP A 170 -0.59 6.28 -6.13
C ASP A 170 -1.19 5.49 -7.32
N PRO A 171 -0.78 4.21 -7.54
CA PRO A 171 -1.31 3.38 -8.62
C PRO A 171 -2.84 3.24 -8.59
N HIS A 172 -3.43 3.21 -7.40
CA HIS A 172 -4.85 3.00 -7.17
C HIS A 172 -5.44 4.07 -6.25
N ASN A 173 -5.06 5.32 -6.53
CA ASN A 173 -5.52 6.53 -5.83
C ASN A 173 -7.04 6.54 -5.58
N SER A 174 -7.45 6.57 -4.31
CA SER A 174 -8.87 6.51 -3.92
C SER A 174 -9.64 7.80 -4.25
N ASN A 175 -8.94 8.94 -4.35
CA ASN A 175 -9.53 10.22 -4.79
C ASN A 175 -10.05 10.20 -6.23
N ARG A 176 -9.66 9.20 -7.06
CA ARG A 176 -10.19 9.00 -8.41
C ARG A 176 -11.51 8.21 -8.45
N GLY A 177 -12.05 7.89 -7.27
CA GLY A 177 -13.34 7.23 -7.10
C GLY A 177 -13.23 5.73 -6.89
N PHE A 178 -14.30 5.15 -6.34
CA PHE A 178 -14.38 3.74 -5.95
C PHE A 178 -14.02 2.79 -7.08
N PHE A 179 -14.60 2.98 -8.27
CA PHE A 179 -14.38 2.09 -9.40
C PHE A 179 -12.89 2.07 -9.81
N PHE A 180 -12.24 3.23 -9.85
CA PHE A 180 -10.82 3.32 -10.20
C PHE A 180 -9.95 2.58 -9.19
N ALA A 181 -10.13 2.86 -7.89
CA ALA A 181 -9.33 2.23 -6.83
C ALA A 181 -9.58 0.72 -6.72
N HIS A 182 -10.79 0.26 -7.03
CA HIS A 182 -11.15 -1.16 -6.94
C HIS A 182 -10.61 -2.00 -8.11
N VAL A 183 -10.91 -1.60 -9.35
CA VAL A 183 -10.57 -2.39 -10.55
C VAL A 183 -10.10 -1.54 -11.74
N GLY A 184 -10.56 -0.29 -11.82
CA GLY A 184 -10.29 0.58 -12.98
C GLY A 184 -8.80 0.85 -13.20
N TRP A 185 -7.99 0.91 -12.14
CA TRP A 185 -6.55 1.08 -12.25
C TRP A 185 -5.85 -0.06 -13.01
N LEU A 186 -6.39 -1.28 -13.00
CA LEU A 186 -5.90 -2.43 -13.78
C LEU A 186 -6.29 -2.34 -15.26
N MET A 187 -7.32 -1.55 -15.57
CA MET A 187 -7.90 -1.41 -16.91
C MET A 187 -7.28 -0.26 -17.69
N THR A 188 -6.46 0.58 -17.05
CA THR A 188 -5.88 1.79 -17.64
C THR A 188 -4.36 1.78 -17.56
N ARG A 189 -3.69 2.54 -18.43
CA ARG A 189 -2.27 2.82 -18.28
C ARG A 189 -2.02 3.55 -16.95
N LYS A 190 -0.85 3.36 -16.35
CA LYS A 190 -0.46 4.04 -15.11
C LYS A 190 -0.23 5.52 -15.36
N HIS A 191 -0.54 6.37 -14.38
CA HIS A 191 -0.21 7.78 -14.44
C HIS A 191 1.32 7.97 -14.49
N PRO A 192 1.87 8.93 -15.27
CA PRO A 192 3.32 9.13 -15.38
C PRO A 192 4.05 9.30 -14.04
N GLU A 193 3.40 9.95 -13.07
CA GLU A 193 3.95 10.08 -11.71
C GLU A 193 4.13 8.74 -10.99
N VAL A 194 3.28 7.73 -11.24
CA VAL A 194 3.45 6.38 -10.67
C VAL A 194 4.77 5.78 -11.17
N ILE A 195 5.05 5.93 -12.46
CA ILE A 195 6.27 5.42 -13.10
C ILE A 195 7.49 6.18 -12.57
N ARG A 196 7.44 7.51 -12.58
CA ARG A 196 8.54 8.38 -12.14
C ARG A 196 8.90 8.15 -10.67
N ARG A 197 7.90 8.05 -9.78
CA ARG A 197 8.11 7.80 -8.35
C ARG A 197 8.49 6.35 -8.08
N GLY A 198 7.97 5.39 -8.85
CA GLY A 198 8.37 3.98 -8.76
C GLY A 198 9.85 3.75 -9.05
N GLN A 199 10.43 4.50 -9.99
CA GLN A 199 11.87 4.45 -10.30
C GLN A 199 12.76 4.98 -9.16
N GLN A 200 12.20 5.77 -8.24
CA GLN A 200 12.93 6.34 -7.09
C GLN A 200 12.95 5.41 -5.88
N LEU A 201 12.27 4.26 -5.94
CA LEU A 201 12.23 3.30 -4.84
C LEU A 201 13.45 2.38 -4.87
N ASP A 202 14.01 2.11 -3.69
CA ASP A 202 14.96 1.02 -3.53
C ASP A 202 14.23 -0.32 -3.73
N MET A 203 14.66 -1.06 -4.75
CA MET A 203 14.20 -2.41 -5.08
C MET A 203 15.35 -3.42 -5.08
N SER A 204 16.53 -3.03 -4.56
CA SER A 204 17.74 -3.87 -4.58
C SER A 204 17.53 -5.20 -3.85
N ASP A 205 16.75 -5.20 -2.77
CA ASP A 205 16.42 -6.41 -2.02
C ASP A 205 15.57 -7.42 -2.81
N VAL A 206 14.68 -6.92 -3.67
CA VAL A 206 13.79 -7.73 -4.49
C VAL A 206 14.53 -8.25 -5.73
N ILE A 207 15.35 -7.39 -6.35
CA ILE A 207 16.16 -7.73 -7.53
C ILE A 207 17.20 -8.80 -7.18
N ASN A 208 17.81 -8.70 -5.99
CA ASN A 208 18.83 -9.65 -5.54
C ASN A 208 18.24 -10.96 -4.97
N ASP A 209 16.91 -11.09 -4.86
CA ASP A 209 16.29 -12.35 -4.43
C ASP A 209 16.17 -13.31 -5.64
N PRO A 210 16.85 -14.47 -5.62
CA PRO A 210 16.84 -15.40 -6.75
C PRO A 210 15.44 -15.97 -7.03
N VAL A 211 14.57 -16.08 -6.02
CA VAL A 211 13.20 -16.58 -6.20
C VAL A 211 12.37 -15.55 -6.96
N VAL A 212 12.54 -14.26 -6.64
CA VAL A 212 11.82 -13.19 -7.32
C VAL A 212 12.36 -12.99 -8.73
N ALA A 213 13.68 -13.04 -8.91
CA ALA A 213 14.32 -12.98 -10.21
C ALA A 213 13.87 -14.14 -11.12
N PHE A 214 13.63 -15.33 -10.57
CA PHE A 214 13.04 -16.45 -11.31
C PHE A 214 11.58 -16.18 -11.69
N HIS A 215 10.75 -15.71 -10.77
CA HIS A 215 9.33 -15.41 -11.04
C HIS A 215 9.13 -14.25 -12.04
N HIS A 216 10.12 -13.37 -12.20
CA HIS A 216 10.03 -12.23 -13.10
C HIS A 216 10.37 -12.56 -14.57
N LYS A 217 11.03 -13.69 -14.82
CA LYS A 217 11.39 -14.16 -16.18
C LYS A 217 10.22 -14.85 -16.87
#